data_AF-A0A6I7WSV0-F1
#
_entry.id   AF-A0A6I7WSV0-F1
#
_cell.length_a   1.000
_cell.length_b   1.000
_cell.length_c   1.000
_cell.angle_alpha   90.00
_cell.angle_beta   90.00
_cell.angle_gamma   90.00
#
_symmetry.space_group_name_H-M   'P 1'
#
loop_
_entity.id
_entity.type
_entity.pdbx_description
1 polymer ?
#
loop_
_entity_poly.entity_id
_entity_poly.type
_entity_poly.pdbx_seq_one_letter_code
_entity_poly.pdbx_strand_id
1 'polypeptide(L)'
;MTEQSGFKLLGNNKAHILILGSMPSVVSLEKQQYYGHSRNAFWQIMAALYNDGKPVDYQQGQQLLQAQRIAVWDVLKSCVRQGSLDSAIEKESVIINDFDSLFATFSQIKYVFF
;
A
#
# COMPACT_ATOMS: atom_id res chain seq x y z
N MET A 1 -16.86 16.57 -3.32
CA MET A 1 -15.40 16.35 -3.34
C MET A 1 -15.00 16.07 -1.90
N THR A 2 -14.41 14.91 -1.63
CA THR A 2 -14.13 14.45 -0.26
C THR A 2 -12.64 14.26 -0.12
N GLU A 3 -12.05 14.82 0.93
CA GLU A 3 -10.67 14.53 1.30
C GLU A 3 -10.55 13.04 1.68
N GLN A 4 -9.61 12.36 1.04
CA GLN A 4 -9.28 10.97 1.32
C GLN A 4 -7.93 10.93 2.02
N SER A 5 -7.81 10.11 3.07
CA SER A 5 -6.56 9.83 3.75
C SER A 5 -6.11 8.41 3.47
N GLY A 6 -4.80 8.24 3.23
CA GLY A 6 -4.16 6.94 3.04
C GLY A 6 -4.07 6.16 4.35
N PHE A 7 -3.54 4.95 4.25
CA PHE A 7 -3.34 4.08 5.42
C PHE A 7 -1.99 4.33 6.09
N LYS A 8 -1.85 3.78 7.30
CA LYS A 8 -0.53 3.58 7.91
C LYS A 8 0.21 2.49 7.14
N LEU A 9 1.53 2.60 7.06
CA LEU A 9 2.37 1.57 6.44
C LEU A 9 2.05 0.18 7.00
N LEU A 10 1.87 -0.77 6.10
CA LEU A 10 1.75 -2.18 6.42
C LEU A 10 3.13 -2.84 6.34
N GLY A 11 3.69 -3.23 7.48
CA GLY A 11 5.01 -3.83 7.54
C GLY A 11 5.66 -3.59 8.90
N ASN A 12 6.93 -3.98 9.04
CA ASN A 12 7.73 -3.73 10.23
C ASN A 12 9.16 -3.30 9.86
N ASN A 13 9.93 -2.84 10.84
CA ASN A 13 11.28 -2.29 10.64
C ASN A 13 12.32 -3.28 10.07
N LYS A 14 11.96 -4.56 9.90
CA LYS A 14 12.79 -5.56 9.23
C LYS A 14 12.54 -5.64 7.73
N ALA A 15 11.64 -4.82 7.18
CA ALA A 15 11.35 -4.80 5.75
C ALA A 15 12.59 -4.42 4.93
N HIS A 16 12.83 -5.15 3.85
CA HIS A 16 13.87 -4.87 2.85
C HIS A 16 13.29 -4.32 1.55
N ILE A 17 12.01 -4.59 1.30
CA ILE A 17 11.28 -4.19 0.11
C ILE A 17 10.14 -3.28 0.55
N LEU A 18 9.99 -2.15 -0.12
CA LEU A 18 8.82 -1.27 -0.01
C LEU A 18 8.07 -1.27 -1.35
N ILE A 19 6.78 -1.56 -1.32
CA ILE A 19 5.89 -1.45 -2.48
C ILE A 19 4.99 -0.23 -2.25
N LEU A 20 4.94 0.67 -3.22
CA LEU A 20 4.19 1.93 -3.14
C LEU A 20 3.03 1.96 -4.13
N GLY A 21 1.81 2.12 -3.61
CA GLY A 21 0.67 2.56 -4.41
C GLY A 21 0.62 4.09 -4.53
N SER A 22 -0.23 4.61 -5.43
CA SER A 22 -0.49 6.06 -5.48
C SER A 22 -1.31 6.51 -4.27
N MET A 23 -2.51 5.96 -4.14
CA MET A 23 -3.51 6.27 -3.11
C MET A 23 -4.53 5.13 -3.05
N PRO A 24 -4.99 4.69 -1.86
CA PRO A 24 -5.95 3.59 -1.74
C PRO A 24 -7.23 3.86 -2.54
N SER A 25 -7.72 2.87 -3.29
CA SER A 25 -9.01 2.99 -3.98
C SER A 25 -10.17 3.13 -2.99
N VAL A 26 -11.31 3.62 -3.45
CA VAL A 26 -12.54 3.72 -2.63
C VAL A 26 -12.86 2.39 -1.94
N VAL A 27 -12.78 1.28 -2.69
CA VAL A 27 -13.01 -0.07 -2.14
C VAL A 27 -11.97 -0.45 -1.09
N SER A 28 -10.71 -0.02 -1.26
CA SER A 28 -9.65 -0.25 -0.28
C SER A 28 -9.96 0.51 1.02
N LEU A 29 -10.35 1.79 0.91
CA LEU A 29 -10.74 2.65 2.04
C LEU A 29 -11.97 2.10 2.77
N GLU A 30 -13.01 1.69 2.07
CA GLU A 30 -14.21 1.08 2.66
C GLU A 30 -13.87 -0.19 3.46
N LYS A 31 -12.97 -1.03 2.94
CA LYS A 31 -12.55 -2.26 3.60
C LYS A 31 -11.48 -2.07 4.67
N GLN A 32 -10.83 -0.90 4.72
CA GLN A 32 -9.61 -0.66 5.49
C GLN A 32 -8.50 -1.67 5.15
N GLN A 33 -8.32 -1.94 3.85
CA GLN A 33 -7.38 -2.94 3.33
C GLN A 33 -6.59 -2.40 2.16
N TYR A 34 -5.26 -2.54 2.21
CA TYR A 34 -4.43 -2.33 1.03
C TYR A 34 -4.87 -3.25 -0.11
N TYR A 35 -5.00 -2.69 -1.31
CA TYR A 35 -5.41 -3.41 -2.52
C TYR A 35 -6.72 -4.22 -2.34
N GLY A 36 -7.69 -3.68 -1.59
CA GLY A 36 -8.90 -4.41 -1.18
C GLY A 36 -9.92 -4.72 -2.29
N HIS A 37 -9.73 -4.19 -3.51
CA HIS A 37 -10.59 -4.53 -4.65
C HIS A 37 -10.19 -5.91 -5.22
N SER A 38 -11.16 -6.81 -5.36
CA SER A 38 -10.96 -8.18 -5.89
C SER A 38 -10.31 -8.28 -7.29
N ARG A 39 -10.34 -7.21 -8.09
CA ARG A 39 -9.71 -7.13 -9.41
C ARG A 39 -8.26 -6.65 -9.34
N ASN A 40 -7.81 -6.16 -8.18
CA ASN A 40 -6.41 -5.82 -7.97
C ASN A 40 -5.60 -7.12 -7.82
N ALA A 41 -4.57 -7.27 -8.64
CA ALA A 41 -3.78 -8.49 -8.71
C ALA A 41 -2.72 -8.61 -7.61
N PHE A 42 -2.51 -7.57 -6.77
CA PHE A 42 -1.43 -7.55 -5.78
C PHE A 42 -1.40 -8.81 -4.91
N TRP A 43 -2.52 -9.15 -4.26
CA TRP A 43 -2.59 -10.32 -3.39
C TRP A 43 -2.44 -11.65 -4.15
N GLN A 44 -2.91 -11.71 -5.41
CA GLN A 44 -2.72 -12.88 -6.27
C GLN A 44 -1.24 -13.07 -6.64
N ILE A 45 -0.54 -11.98 -6.95
CA ILE A 45 0.90 -11.98 -7.25
C ILE A 45 1.70 -12.41 -6.01
N MET A 46 1.40 -11.83 -4.84
CA MET A 46 2.09 -12.21 -3.60
C MET A 46 1.86 -13.67 -3.24
N ALA A 47 0.63 -14.17 -3.41
CA ALA A 47 0.33 -15.59 -3.23
C ALA A 47 1.09 -16.49 -4.23
N ALA A 48 1.16 -16.09 -5.50
CA ALA A 48 1.91 -16.85 -6.52
C ALA A 48 3.41 -16.93 -6.22
N LEU A 49 4.00 -15.86 -5.69
CA LEU A 49 5.43 -15.81 -5.36
C LEU A 49 5.78 -16.53 -4.07
N TYR A 50 4.90 -16.45 -3.05
CA TYR A 50 5.29 -16.81 -1.68
C TYR A 50 4.34 -17.79 -0.97
N ASN A 51 3.25 -18.21 -1.61
CA ASN A 51 2.24 -19.11 -1.03
C ASN A 51 1.75 -20.18 -2.03
N ASP A 52 2.60 -20.62 -2.95
CA ASP A 52 2.29 -21.62 -3.99
C ASP A 52 1.06 -21.29 -4.85
N GLY A 53 0.74 -20.00 -5.01
CA GLY A 53 -0.45 -19.53 -5.71
C GLY A 53 -1.77 -19.74 -4.96
N LYS A 54 -1.74 -20.26 -3.73
CA LYS A 54 -2.95 -20.45 -2.92
C LYS A 54 -3.47 -19.07 -2.46
N PRO A 55 -4.76 -18.76 -2.70
CA PRO A 55 -5.34 -17.49 -2.27
C PRO A 55 -5.15 -17.26 -0.77
N VAL A 56 -4.88 -16.01 -0.41
CA VAL A 56 -4.76 -15.57 0.99
C VAL A 56 -5.89 -14.60 1.30
N ASP A 57 -6.46 -14.70 2.49
CA ASP A 57 -7.23 -13.59 3.05
C ASP A 57 -6.31 -12.42 3.42
N TYR A 58 -6.89 -11.28 3.81
CA TYR A 58 -6.09 -10.09 4.10
C TYR A 58 -5.12 -10.32 5.26
N GLN A 59 -5.55 -10.99 6.34
CA GLN A 59 -4.70 -11.23 7.51
C GLN A 59 -3.54 -12.17 7.17
N GLN A 60 -3.82 -13.24 6.42
CA GLN A 60 -2.81 -14.15 5.88
C GLN A 60 -1.83 -13.41 4.96
N GLY A 61 -2.34 -12.51 4.11
CA GLY A 61 -1.53 -11.65 3.26
C GLY A 61 -0.59 -10.74 4.06
N GLN A 62 -1.07 -10.11 5.13
CA GLN A 62 -0.23 -9.29 6.03
C GLN A 62 0.88 -10.12 6.68
N GLN A 63 0.59 -11.34 7.12
CA GLN A 63 1.58 -12.25 7.70
C GLN A 63 2.61 -12.69 6.65
N LEU A 64 2.15 -13.01 5.44
CA LEU A 64 2.99 -13.37 4.31
C LEU A 64 4.00 -12.26 3.98
N LEU A 65 3.52 -11.02 3.83
CA LEU A 65 4.39 -9.87 3.55
C LEU A 65 5.45 -9.66 4.64
N GLN A 66 5.06 -9.74 5.91
CA GLN A 66 6.00 -9.60 7.02
C GLN A 66 7.05 -10.72 7.05
N ALA A 67 6.64 -11.97 6.78
CA ALA A 67 7.56 -13.10 6.68
C ALA A 67 8.59 -12.91 5.55
N GLN A 68 8.17 -12.30 4.45
CA GLN A 68 9.02 -11.98 3.30
C GLN A 68 9.72 -10.63 3.41
N ARG A 69 9.61 -9.92 4.54
CA ARG A 69 10.21 -8.59 4.77
C ARG A 69 9.79 -7.56 3.71
N ILE A 70 8.52 -7.61 3.33
CA ILE A 70 7.88 -6.66 2.41
C ILE A 70 7.00 -5.71 3.22
N ALA A 71 7.16 -4.41 2.98
CA ALA A 71 6.26 -3.37 3.44
C ALA A 71 5.44 -2.82 2.27
N VAL A 72 4.23 -2.37 2.56
CA VAL A 72 3.31 -1.72 1.61
C VAL A 72 2.89 -0.37 2.18
N TRP A 73 2.94 0.65 1.34
CA TRP A 73 2.39 1.96 1.64
C TRP A 73 1.90 2.66 0.37
N ASP A 74 1.55 3.94 0.50
CA ASP A 74 1.16 4.79 -0.64
C ASP A 74 2.04 6.05 -0.68
N VAL A 75 2.20 6.63 -1.86
CA VAL A 75 2.93 7.90 -2.04
C VAL A 75 2.15 9.04 -1.37
N LEU A 76 0.83 9.06 -1.55
CA LEU A 76 -0.01 10.12 -1.02
C LEU A 76 -0.49 9.80 0.40
N LYS A 77 -0.27 10.74 1.31
CA LYS A 77 -0.84 10.74 2.65
C LYS A 77 -2.31 11.12 2.61
N SER A 78 -2.64 12.16 1.87
CA SER A 78 -4.01 12.58 1.60
C SER A 78 -4.12 13.36 0.30
N CYS A 79 -5.32 13.38 -0.25
CA CYS A 79 -5.69 14.20 -1.40
C CYS A 79 -7.22 14.32 -1.50
N VAL A 80 -7.69 15.32 -2.22
CA VAL A 80 -9.06 15.38 -2.71
C VAL A 80 -9.12 14.66 -4.07
N ARG A 81 -10.00 13.67 -4.17
CA ARG A 81 -10.21 12.88 -5.40
C ARG A 81 -11.65 12.43 -5.52
N GLN A 82 -12.20 12.51 -6.73
CA GLN A 82 -13.47 11.87 -7.07
C GLN A 82 -13.23 10.44 -7.60
N GLY A 83 -13.86 9.44 -6.98
CA GLY A 83 -13.66 8.05 -7.35
C GLY A 83 -12.27 7.53 -6.96
N SER A 84 -11.71 6.62 -7.78
CA SER A 84 -10.43 5.94 -7.51
C SER A 84 -9.36 6.17 -8.59
N LEU A 85 -9.65 6.97 -9.62
CA LEU A 85 -8.70 7.20 -10.71
C LEU A 85 -7.72 8.29 -10.32
N ASP A 86 -6.43 8.06 -10.53
CA ASP A 86 -5.39 9.05 -10.22
C ASP A 86 -5.53 10.33 -11.06
N SER A 87 -6.11 10.23 -12.26
CA SER A 87 -6.43 11.38 -13.11
C SER A 87 -7.47 12.33 -12.49
N ALA A 88 -8.19 11.89 -11.47
CA ALA A 88 -9.19 12.69 -10.74
C ALA A 88 -8.64 13.29 -9.44
N ILE A 89 -7.33 13.20 -9.19
CA ILE A 89 -6.67 13.83 -8.05
C ILE A 89 -6.51 15.33 -8.32
N GLU A 90 -6.99 16.15 -7.38
CA GLU A 90 -6.75 17.59 -7.40
C GLU A 90 -5.33 17.89 -6.95
N LYS A 91 -4.48 18.40 -7.85
CA LYS A 91 -3.03 18.53 -7.63
C LYS A 91 -2.69 19.42 -6.44
N GLU A 92 -3.47 20.47 -6.23
CA GLU A 92 -3.29 21.45 -5.16
C GLU A 92 -3.62 20.88 -3.77
N SER A 93 -4.35 19.75 -3.71
CA SER A 93 -4.75 19.09 -2.47
C SER A 93 -3.77 18.01 -2.00
N VAL A 94 -2.74 17.71 -2.80
CA VAL A 94 -1.85 16.57 -2.57
C VAL A 94 -0.96 16.81 -1.36
N ILE A 95 -1.04 15.90 -0.40
CA ILE A 95 -0.10 15.79 0.72
C ILE A 95 0.64 14.46 0.57
N ILE A 96 1.97 14.52 0.48
CA ILE A 96 2.85 13.35 0.34
C ILE A 96 3.15 12.78 1.73
N ASN A 97 3.32 11.46 1.82
CA ASN A 97 3.79 10.81 3.04
C ASN A 97 5.22 11.23 3.42
N ASP A 98 5.53 11.20 4.71
CA ASP A 98 6.86 11.55 5.21
C ASP A 98 7.85 10.39 4.98
N PHE A 99 8.50 10.42 3.83
CA PHE A 99 9.48 9.42 3.42
C PHE A 99 10.81 9.55 4.19
N ASP A 100 11.17 10.74 4.64
CA ASP A 100 12.40 10.94 5.41
C ASP A 100 12.31 10.21 6.76
N SER A 101 11.21 10.42 7.48
CA SER A 101 10.93 9.69 8.72
C SER A 101 10.78 8.18 8.50
N LEU A 102 10.19 7.78 7.36
CA LEU A 102 10.09 6.38 6.98
C LEU A 102 11.47 5.74 6.85
N PHE A 103 12.35 6.28 6.02
CA PHE A 103 13.65 5.67 5.76
C PHE A 103 14.60 5.75 6.97
N ALA A 104 14.43 6.74 7.84
CA ALA A 104 15.10 6.75 9.13
C ALA A 104 14.66 5.59 10.04
N THR A 105 13.36 5.27 10.05
CA THR A 105 12.78 4.22 10.92
C THR A 105 12.93 2.81 10.34
N PHE A 106 12.77 2.67 9.02
CA PHE A 106 12.83 1.43 8.25
C PHE A 106 14.16 1.37 7.47
N SER A 107 15.27 1.53 8.19
CA SER A 107 16.63 1.66 7.62
C SER A 107 17.14 0.42 6.86
N GLN A 108 16.40 -0.69 6.91
CA GLN A 108 16.74 -1.92 6.20
C GLN A 108 16.14 -1.99 4.78
N ILE A 109 15.30 -1.02 4.39
CA ILE A 109 14.75 -0.96 3.02
C ILE A 109 15.89 -0.75 2.01
N LYS A 110 15.94 -1.62 1.01
CA LYS A 110 16.94 -1.61 -0.07
C LYS A 110 16.31 -1.44 -1.45
N TYR A 111 15.06 -1.86 -1.59
CA TYR A 111 14.35 -1.86 -2.86
C TYR A 111 13.00 -1.17 -2.70
N VAL A 112 12.67 -0.33 -3.67
CA VAL A 112 11.38 0.36 -3.76
C VAL A 112 10.76 0.00 -5.11
N PHE A 113 9.53 -0.47 -5.10
CA PHE A 113 8.74 -0.78 -6.30
C PHE A 113 7.46 0.06 -6.34
N PHE A 114 6.99 0.37 -7.54
CA PHE A 114 5.79 1.14 -7.84
C PHE A 114 4.84 0.29 -8.69
#